data_AF-A0A1I4GJ66-F1
#
_entry.id   AF-A0A1I4GJ66-F1
#
_cell.length_a   1.000
_cell.length_b   1.000
_cell.length_c   1.000
_cell.angle_alpha   90.00
_cell.angle_beta   90.00
_cell.angle_gamma   90.00
#
_symmetry.space_group_name_H-M   'P 1'
#
loop_
_entity.id
_entity.type
_entity.pdbx_description
1 polymer ?
#
loop_
_entity_poly.entity_id
_entity_poly.type
_entity_poly.pdbx_seq_one_letter_code
_entity_poly.pdbx_strand_id
1 'polypeptide(L)'
;MNVPRLLLSVILAACPTLLLAQMDPAEFLAESASEEISIGQSWAQFQGPEELLYFLFNVAVVVALTALLVFHPVRRGRRRNANDLMMPQLFFLYALIGMVVGFLVVQHGSMIGFVVFGIGALLRFRSNLDDPIDTVEMILVTILGLAVGLGLPVMALCVALTAWGFIWLGGRKTSIRLSVRGQDVAEAEEAAQSIQLFASAAGWQLVNKHQTPGKSRVDLLFLANERIQEAQLETKISQTVSNRVEVKVTL
;
A
#
# COMPACT_ATOMS: atom_id res chain seq x y z
N MET A 1 36.00 -40.63 33.32
CA MET A 1 35.19 -39.61 34.03
C MET A 1 35.83 -38.24 33.84
N ASN A 2 35.37 -37.43 32.88
CA ASN A 2 35.80 -36.02 32.69
C ASN A 2 34.70 -35.16 32.05
N VAL A 3 33.43 -35.55 32.23
CA VAL A 3 32.26 -34.86 31.68
C VAL A 3 31.98 -33.48 32.34
N PRO A 4 32.29 -33.19 33.62
CA PRO A 4 31.87 -31.92 34.22
C PRO A 4 32.71 -30.70 33.80
N ARG A 5 33.93 -30.90 33.27
CA ARG A 5 34.79 -29.77 32.83
C ARG A 5 34.46 -29.27 31.41
N LEU A 6 33.98 -30.15 30.53
CA LEU A 6 33.56 -29.79 29.16
C LEU A 6 32.21 -29.07 29.15
N LEU A 7 31.30 -29.43 30.07
CA LEU A 7 30.04 -28.69 30.25
C LEU A 7 30.29 -27.27 30.79
N LEU A 8 31.25 -27.10 31.70
CA LEU A 8 31.58 -25.78 32.26
C LEU A 8 32.20 -24.83 31.22
N SER A 9 33.03 -25.35 30.30
CA SER A 9 33.65 -24.54 29.24
C SER A 9 32.66 -24.16 28.13
N VAL A 10 31.67 -25.01 27.84
CA VAL A 10 30.59 -24.68 26.88
C VAL A 10 29.64 -23.62 27.45
N ILE A 11 29.37 -23.66 28.77
CA ILE A 11 28.55 -22.64 29.44
C ILE A 11 29.26 -21.29 29.52
N LEU A 12 30.59 -21.26 29.72
CA LEU A 12 31.36 -20.01 29.68
C LEU A 12 31.49 -19.42 28.26
N ALA A 13 31.57 -20.26 27.23
CA ALA A 13 31.62 -19.82 25.82
C ALA A 13 30.28 -19.29 25.31
N ALA A 14 29.17 -19.70 25.92
CA ALA A 14 27.83 -19.16 25.67
C ALA A 14 27.52 -17.87 26.45
N CYS A 15 28.48 -17.36 27.24
CA CYS A 15 28.30 -16.21 28.13
C CYS A 15 28.77 -14.83 27.61
N PRO A 16 29.14 -14.58 26.33
CA PRO A 16 29.25 -13.20 25.85
C PRO A 16 27.86 -12.62 25.49
N THR A 17 26.84 -13.46 25.26
CA THR A 17 25.49 -13.03 24.85
C THR A 17 24.63 -12.54 26.01
N LEU A 18 24.94 -12.89 27.26
CA LEU A 18 24.23 -12.40 28.44
C LEU A 18 24.67 -10.98 28.85
N LEU A 19 25.89 -10.58 28.50
CA LEU A 19 26.40 -9.22 28.73
C LEU A 19 25.81 -8.20 27.75
N LEU A 20 25.53 -8.62 26.51
CA LEU A 20 24.81 -7.79 25.52
C LEU A 20 23.31 -7.65 25.82
N ALA A 21 22.74 -8.52 26.67
CA ALA A 21 21.33 -8.45 27.07
C ALA A 21 21.06 -7.44 28.21
N GLN A 22 22.11 -6.86 28.81
CA GLN A 22 22.00 -5.84 29.87
C GLN A 22 22.25 -4.41 29.38
N MET A 23 22.59 -4.21 28.11
CA MET A 23 22.55 -2.87 27.54
C MET A 23 21.09 -2.41 27.47
N ASP A 24 20.78 -1.35 28.21
CA ASP A 24 19.50 -0.67 28.06
C ASP A 24 19.42 -0.16 26.60
N PRO A 25 18.45 -0.59 25.79
CA PRO A 25 18.35 -0.15 24.40
C PRO A 25 18.27 1.38 24.29
N ALA A 26 17.80 2.06 25.33
CA ALA A 26 17.82 3.52 25.41
C ALA A 26 19.24 4.10 25.49
N GLU A 27 20.17 3.44 26.20
CA GLU A 27 21.54 3.91 26.39
C GLU A 27 22.39 3.65 25.13
N PHE A 28 22.21 2.52 24.45
CA PHE A 28 22.82 2.24 23.15
C PHE A 28 22.35 3.20 22.04
N LEU A 29 21.05 3.53 22.03
CA LEU A 29 20.50 4.55 21.14
C LEU A 29 21.00 5.95 21.49
N ALA A 30 21.18 6.28 22.78
CA ALA A 30 21.66 7.59 23.22
C ALA A 30 23.16 7.80 22.93
N GLU A 31 23.99 6.77 23.06
CA GLU A 31 25.42 6.84 22.78
C GLU A 31 25.66 7.02 21.26
N SER A 32 24.98 6.21 20.44
CA SER A 32 24.99 6.39 18.97
C SER A 32 24.40 7.74 18.52
N ALA A 33 23.41 8.30 19.23
CA ALA A 33 22.86 9.64 18.97
C ALA A 33 23.89 10.75 19.00
N SER A 34 24.77 10.65 20.00
CA SER A 34 25.64 11.75 20.40
C SER A 34 26.86 11.89 19.48
N GLU A 35 27.24 10.82 18.79
CA GLU A 35 28.34 10.79 17.82
C GLU A 35 27.89 11.11 16.37
N GLU A 36 26.64 10.78 16.00
CA GLU A 36 26.19 10.85 14.59
C GLU A 36 25.74 12.25 14.14
N ILE A 37 25.23 13.09 15.05
CA ILE A 37 24.60 14.38 14.68
C ILE A 37 25.58 15.54 14.90
N SER A 38 26.52 15.72 13.96
CA SER A 38 27.34 16.93 13.90
C SER A 38 26.56 18.09 13.28
N ILE A 39 25.91 18.90 14.12
CA ILE A 39 25.09 20.07 13.74
C ILE A 39 25.92 21.17 13.03
N GLY A 40 27.26 21.08 13.06
CA GLY A 40 28.18 22.12 12.59
C GLY A 40 28.34 22.31 11.07
N GLN A 41 27.81 21.42 10.21
CA GLN A 41 28.05 21.46 8.75
C GLN A 41 26.80 21.76 7.89
N SER A 42 25.72 22.29 8.45
CA SER A 42 24.42 22.43 7.75
C SER A 42 24.46 23.17 6.39
N TRP A 43 25.39 24.12 6.19
CA TRP A 43 25.52 24.86 4.92
C TRP A 43 26.73 24.46 4.08
N ALA A 44 27.66 23.68 4.64
CA ALA A 44 28.86 23.22 3.93
C ALA A 44 28.53 22.11 2.92
N GLN A 45 27.46 21.34 3.15
CA GLN A 45 27.01 20.28 2.24
C GLN A 45 26.56 20.80 0.86
N PHE A 46 26.07 22.05 0.77
CA PHE A 46 25.76 22.64 -0.54
C PHE A 46 26.98 22.83 -1.44
N GLN A 47 28.20 22.76 -0.87
CA GLN A 47 29.45 22.90 -1.62
C GLN A 47 29.96 21.55 -2.17
N GLY A 48 29.31 20.41 -1.84
CA GLY A 48 29.64 19.08 -2.35
C GLY A 48 28.82 18.73 -3.60
N PRO A 49 29.30 19.03 -4.83
CA PRO A 49 28.54 18.76 -6.05
C PRO A 49 28.28 17.27 -6.28
N GLU A 50 29.16 16.37 -5.79
CA GLU A 50 28.95 14.92 -5.89
C GLU A 50 27.71 14.44 -5.14
N GLU A 51 27.46 14.95 -3.94
CA GLU A 51 26.34 14.53 -3.10
C GLU A 51 25.02 15.00 -3.71
N LEU A 52 24.99 16.24 -4.21
CA LEU A 52 23.83 16.79 -4.91
C LEU A 52 23.51 16.01 -6.20
N LEU A 53 24.53 15.64 -6.98
CA LEU A 53 24.34 14.84 -8.19
C LEU A 53 23.81 13.44 -7.88
N TYR A 54 24.35 12.80 -6.84
CA TYR A 54 23.87 11.50 -6.40
C TYR A 54 22.41 11.56 -5.90
N PHE A 55 22.06 12.60 -5.14
CA PHE A 55 20.68 12.85 -4.72
C PHE A 55 19.75 13.06 -5.92
N LEU A 56 20.12 13.91 -6.89
CA LEU A 56 19.33 14.15 -8.10
C LEU A 56 19.15 12.88 -8.93
N PHE A 57 20.18 12.05 -9.03
CA PHE A 57 20.09 10.76 -9.70
C PHE A 57 19.08 9.84 -9.00
N ASN A 58 19.13 9.74 -7.67
CA ASN A 58 18.17 8.96 -6.89
C ASN A 58 16.74 9.46 -7.05
N VAL A 59 16.53 10.78 -7.07
CA VAL A 59 15.23 11.39 -7.37
C VAL A 59 14.74 10.96 -8.76
N ALA A 60 15.58 11.06 -9.79
CA ALA A 60 15.21 10.67 -11.15
C ALA A 60 14.83 9.19 -11.24
N VAL A 61 15.60 8.30 -10.60
CA VAL A 61 15.33 6.86 -10.56
C VAL A 61 14.01 6.56 -9.84
N VAL A 62 13.77 7.16 -8.66
CA VAL A 62 12.52 6.95 -7.91
C VAL A 62 11.31 7.46 -8.69
N VAL A 63 11.41 8.64 -9.31
CA VAL A 63 10.32 9.17 -10.13
C VAL A 63 10.03 8.24 -11.30
N ALA A 64 11.06 7.71 -11.97
CA ALA A 64 10.88 6.78 -13.09
C ALA A 64 10.25 5.45 -12.64
N LEU A 65 10.73 4.83 -11.56
CA LEU A 65 10.19 3.56 -11.05
C LEU A 65 8.77 3.71 -10.50
N THR A 66 8.49 4.81 -9.81
CA THR A 66 7.13 5.11 -9.33
C THR A 66 6.20 5.41 -10.49
N ALA A 67 6.64 6.18 -11.49
CA ALA A 67 5.85 6.44 -12.69
C ALA A 67 5.50 5.13 -13.41
N LEU A 68 6.46 4.20 -13.49
CA LEU A 68 6.21 2.85 -13.99
C LEU A 68 5.05 2.23 -13.20
N LEU A 69 5.12 2.06 -11.89
CA LEU A 69 4.03 1.43 -11.13
C LEU A 69 2.68 2.19 -11.19
N VAL A 70 2.71 3.52 -11.09
CA VAL A 70 1.51 4.36 -10.99
C VAL A 70 0.73 4.43 -12.30
N PHE A 71 1.43 4.46 -13.44
CA PHE A 71 0.82 4.50 -14.76
C PHE A 71 0.55 3.11 -15.36
N HIS A 72 0.57 2.06 -14.54
CA HIS A 72 0.25 0.71 -14.96
C HIS A 72 -1.12 0.63 -15.69
N PRO A 73 -1.22 -0.06 -16.85
CA PRO A 73 -2.42 -0.07 -17.70
C PRO A 73 -3.67 -0.62 -17.01
N VAL A 74 -3.50 -1.54 -16.05
CA VAL A 74 -4.59 -2.03 -15.20
C VAL A 74 -5.13 -0.92 -14.28
N ARG A 75 -4.26 -0.12 -13.66
CA ARG A 75 -4.67 0.98 -12.76
C ARG A 75 -5.36 2.10 -13.51
N ARG A 76 -4.89 2.42 -14.72
CA ARG A 76 -5.52 3.46 -15.55
C ARG A 76 -7.00 3.18 -15.83
N GLY A 77 -7.40 1.90 -15.88
CA GLY A 77 -8.78 1.49 -16.08
C GLY A 77 -9.67 1.46 -14.84
N ARG A 78 -9.11 1.56 -13.62
CA ARG A 78 -9.87 1.56 -12.35
C ARG A 78 -10.23 2.95 -11.84
N ARG A 79 -9.60 4.02 -12.35
CA ARG A 79 -9.88 5.39 -11.88
C ARG A 79 -11.25 5.84 -12.37
N ARG A 80 -12.21 5.98 -11.45
CA ARG A 80 -13.58 6.41 -11.76
C ARG A 80 -14.01 7.64 -10.98
N ASN A 81 -13.46 7.85 -9.78
CA ASN A 81 -13.81 8.98 -8.92
C ASN A 81 -12.75 10.08 -8.92
N ALA A 82 -13.15 11.29 -8.50
CA ALA A 82 -12.24 12.42 -8.32
C ALA A 82 -11.14 12.13 -7.27
N ASN A 83 -11.45 11.33 -6.24
CA ASN A 83 -10.47 10.92 -5.23
C ASN A 83 -9.39 9.99 -5.85
N ASP A 84 -9.76 9.12 -6.79
CA ASP A 84 -8.83 8.24 -7.50
C ASP A 84 -7.86 9.01 -8.41
N LEU A 85 -8.21 10.25 -8.79
CA LEU A 85 -7.33 11.14 -9.56
C LEU A 85 -6.22 11.77 -8.71
N MET A 86 -6.41 11.88 -7.39
CA MET A 86 -5.40 12.40 -6.46
C MET A 86 -4.39 11.32 -6.02
N MET A 87 -4.79 10.04 -5.99
CA MET A 87 -3.93 8.91 -5.60
C MET A 87 -2.56 8.85 -6.30
N PRO A 88 -2.41 9.13 -7.60
CA PRO A 88 -1.12 9.16 -8.27
C PRO A 88 -0.14 10.15 -7.63
N GLN A 89 -0.62 11.34 -7.26
CA GLN A 89 0.21 12.38 -6.64
C GLN A 89 0.69 11.93 -5.26
N LEU A 90 -0.20 11.28 -4.49
CA LEU A 90 0.17 10.70 -3.20
C LEU A 90 1.27 9.63 -3.37
N PHE A 91 1.15 8.73 -4.35
CA PHE A 91 2.20 7.72 -4.59
C PHE A 91 3.57 8.34 -4.89
N PHE A 92 3.65 9.41 -5.69
CA PHE A 92 4.92 10.11 -5.91
C PHE A 92 5.46 10.73 -4.62
N LEU A 93 4.60 11.34 -3.80
CA LEU A 93 5.01 11.95 -2.54
C LEU A 93 5.52 10.90 -1.55
N TYR A 94 4.83 9.77 -1.41
CA TYR A 94 5.24 8.67 -0.55
C TYR A 94 6.55 8.01 -1.01
N ALA A 95 6.74 7.85 -2.31
CA ALA A 95 8.02 7.38 -2.86
C ALA A 95 9.17 8.35 -2.54
N LEU A 96 8.92 9.66 -2.70
CA LEU A 96 9.90 10.69 -2.41
C LEU A 96 10.25 10.73 -0.92
N ILE A 97 9.25 10.62 -0.04
CA ILE A 97 9.48 10.51 1.41
C ILE A 97 10.36 9.31 1.71
N GLY A 98 10.03 8.12 1.18
CA GLY A 98 10.84 6.92 1.36
C GLY A 98 12.29 7.13 0.93
N MET A 99 12.51 7.72 -0.26
CA MET A 99 13.84 8.02 -0.80
C MET A 99 14.63 8.99 0.07
N VAL A 100 14.02 10.10 0.48
CA VAL A 100 14.66 11.09 1.36
C VAL A 100 15.04 10.45 2.68
N VAL A 101 14.16 9.64 3.27
CA VAL A 101 14.46 8.94 4.53
C VAL A 101 15.63 7.97 4.35
N GLY A 102 15.62 7.15 3.30
CA GLY A 102 16.73 6.23 3.01
C GLY A 102 18.04 6.98 2.81
N PHE A 103 18.02 8.08 2.07
CA PHE A 103 19.19 8.91 1.81
C PHE A 103 19.74 9.53 3.11
N LEU A 104 18.87 10.12 3.94
CA LEU A 104 19.27 10.70 5.22
C LEU A 104 19.84 9.64 6.17
N VAL A 105 19.28 8.42 6.18
CA VAL A 105 19.80 7.33 7.00
C VAL A 105 21.21 6.93 6.59
N VAL A 106 21.51 6.93 5.28
CA VAL A 106 22.84 6.61 4.78
C VAL A 106 23.86 7.71 5.10
N GLN A 107 23.49 8.98 4.96
CA GLN A 107 24.43 10.10 5.09
C GLN A 107 24.60 10.60 6.53
N HIS A 108 23.53 10.54 7.32
CA HIS A 108 23.43 11.18 8.63
C HIS A 108 23.06 10.22 9.75
N GLY A 109 22.87 8.94 9.43
CA GLY A 109 22.79 7.90 10.44
C GLY A 109 21.44 7.28 10.71
N SER A 110 21.50 6.15 11.42
CA SER A 110 20.33 5.30 11.67
C SER A 110 19.30 5.95 12.60
N MET A 111 19.74 6.89 13.46
CA MET A 111 18.87 7.61 14.39
C MET A 111 17.76 8.39 13.68
N ILE A 112 18.07 9.05 12.56
CA ILE A 112 17.08 9.80 11.79
C ILE A 112 16.00 8.86 11.27
N GLY A 113 16.39 7.65 10.88
CA GLY A 113 15.47 6.58 10.50
C GLY A 113 14.45 6.29 11.60
N PHE A 114 14.88 6.10 12.85
CA PHE A 114 14.00 5.85 13.98
C PHE A 114 13.02 7.00 14.25
N VAL A 115 13.49 8.25 14.20
CA VAL A 115 12.63 9.43 14.41
C VAL A 115 11.55 9.51 13.33
N VAL A 116 11.93 9.37 12.06
CA VAL A 116 10.96 9.45 10.96
C VAL A 116 9.99 8.28 10.98
N PHE A 117 10.46 7.06 11.28
CA PHE A 117 9.59 5.90 11.42
C PHE A 117 8.61 6.06 12.60
N GLY A 118 9.07 6.63 13.72
CA GLY A 118 8.23 6.94 14.87
C GLY A 118 7.10 7.92 14.51
N ILE A 119 7.43 9.00 13.81
CA ILE A 119 6.43 9.95 13.31
C ILE A 119 5.46 9.27 12.34
N GLY A 120 5.97 8.44 11.41
CA GLY A 120 5.15 7.70 10.46
C GLY A 120 4.15 6.74 11.14
N ALA A 121 4.58 6.02 12.18
CA ALA A 121 3.72 5.14 12.96
C ALA A 121 2.61 5.91 13.68
N LEU A 122 2.92 7.09 14.24
CA LEU A 122 1.92 7.97 14.86
C LEU A 122 0.89 8.49 13.85
N LEU A 123 1.33 8.88 12.65
CA LEU A 123 0.43 9.37 11.60
C LEU A 123 -0.53 8.29 11.11
N ARG A 124 -0.07 7.03 11.00
CA ARG A 124 -0.91 5.90 10.59
C ARG A 124 -2.08 5.66 11.54
N PHE A 125 -1.92 5.92 12.84
CA PHE A 125 -3.02 5.80 13.80
C PHE A 125 -4.08 6.89 13.65
N ARG A 126 -3.77 7.99 12.99
CA ARG A 126 -4.71 9.10 12.76
C ARG A 126 -5.40 9.03 11.38
N SER A 127 -4.78 8.37 10.39
CA SER A 127 -5.30 8.29 9.02
C SER A 127 -6.18 7.06 8.81
N ASN A 128 -7.48 7.27 8.51
CA ASN A 128 -8.29 6.23 7.88
C ASN A 128 -7.96 6.22 6.38
N LEU A 129 -7.36 5.14 5.88
CA LEU A 129 -7.30 4.88 4.45
C LEU A 129 -8.57 4.14 4.06
N ASP A 130 -9.28 4.66 3.05
CA ASP A 130 -10.60 4.18 2.66
C ASP A 130 -10.57 2.76 2.04
N ASP A 131 -9.47 2.41 1.36
CA ASP A 131 -9.27 1.08 0.74
C ASP A 131 -7.98 0.38 1.24
N PRO A 132 -8.07 -0.86 1.78
CA PRO A 132 -6.90 -1.63 2.18
C PRO A 132 -5.94 -1.94 1.01
N ILE A 133 -6.42 -2.03 -0.23
CA ILE A 133 -5.58 -2.28 -1.41
C ILE A 133 -4.68 -1.07 -1.67
N ASP A 134 -5.25 0.13 -1.68
CA ASP A 134 -4.50 1.38 -1.91
C ASP A 134 -3.43 1.60 -0.82
N THR A 135 -3.74 1.19 0.42
CA THR A 135 -2.80 1.22 1.54
C THR A 135 -1.57 0.36 1.27
N VAL A 136 -1.76 -0.89 0.84
CA VAL A 136 -0.66 -1.81 0.56
C VAL A 136 0.19 -1.30 -0.60
N GLU A 137 -0.46 -0.74 -1.63
CA GLU A 137 0.22 -0.13 -2.76
C GLU A 137 1.06 1.08 -2.36
N MET A 138 0.54 1.94 -1.47
CA MET A 138 1.26 3.10 -0.94
C MET A 138 2.51 2.68 -0.14
N ILE A 139 2.37 1.65 0.70
CA ILE A 139 3.50 1.07 1.46
C ILE A 139 4.56 0.53 0.50
N LEU A 140 4.15 -0.20 -0.54
CA LEU A 140 5.06 -0.75 -1.53
C LEU A 140 5.87 0.34 -2.25
N VAL A 141 5.21 1.42 -2.67
CA VAL A 141 5.86 2.57 -3.31
C VAL A 141 6.79 3.31 -2.35
N THR A 142 6.44 3.38 -1.06
CA THR A 142 7.31 3.98 -0.03
C THR A 142 8.57 3.15 0.18
N ILE A 143 8.43 1.82 0.30
CA ILE A 143 9.58 0.89 0.44
C ILE A 143 10.48 0.95 -0.79
N LEU A 144 9.88 1.06 -1.98
CA LEU A 144 10.62 1.23 -3.23
C LEU A 144 11.48 2.50 -3.21
N GLY A 145 10.90 3.63 -2.79
CA GLY A 145 11.62 4.88 -2.60
C GLY A 145 12.78 4.71 -1.61
N LEU A 146 12.52 4.08 -0.47
CA LEU A 146 13.51 3.81 0.57
C LEU A 146 14.67 2.96 0.06
N ALA A 147 14.41 1.91 -0.73
CA ALA A 147 15.46 1.09 -1.33
C ALA A 147 16.38 1.90 -2.26
N VAL A 148 15.84 2.85 -3.02
CA VAL A 148 16.68 3.75 -3.83
C VAL A 148 17.46 4.73 -2.95
N GLY A 149 16.83 5.29 -1.91
CA GLY A 149 17.49 6.18 -0.94
C GLY A 149 18.66 5.51 -0.21
N LEU A 150 18.56 4.22 0.08
CA LEU A 150 19.62 3.40 0.68
C LEU A 150 20.78 3.07 -0.29
N GLY A 151 20.74 3.53 -1.54
CA GLY A 151 21.75 3.20 -2.54
C GLY A 151 21.61 1.80 -3.14
N LEU A 152 20.41 1.20 -3.10
CA LEU A 152 20.11 -0.13 -3.66
C LEU A 152 19.16 -0.05 -4.87
N PRO A 153 19.46 0.73 -5.93
CA PRO A 153 18.54 0.95 -7.05
C PRO A 153 18.26 -0.33 -7.87
N VAL A 154 19.22 -1.27 -7.92
CA VAL A 154 19.04 -2.56 -8.59
C VAL A 154 17.96 -3.41 -7.90
N MET A 155 17.99 -3.45 -6.56
CA MET A 155 16.96 -4.14 -5.78
C MET A 155 15.61 -3.47 -5.92
N ALA A 156 15.58 -2.12 -5.90
CA ALA A 156 14.37 -1.36 -6.15
C ALA A 156 13.76 -1.72 -7.52
N LEU A 157 14.57 -1.83 -8.57
CA LEU A 157 14.11 -2.22 -9.90
C LEU A 157 13.52 -3.64 -9.92
N CYS A 158 14.17 -4.62 -9.29
CA CYS A 158 13.63 -5.98 -9.18
C CYS A 158 12.28 -6.02 -8.46
N VAL A 159 12.15 -5.26 -7.37
CA VAL A 159 10.87 -5.13 -6.62
C VAL A 159 9.81 -4.47 -7.49
N ALA A 160 10.14 -3.39 -8.20
CA ALA A 160 9.22 -2.70 -9.09
C ALA A 160 8.70 -3.63 -10.22
N LEU A 161 9.58 -4.41 -10.86
CA LEU A 161 9.19 -5.36 -11.89
C LEU A 161 8.29 -6.48 -11.33
N THR A 162 8.64 -6.99 -10.14
CA THR A 162 7.86 -8.03 -9.48
C THR A 162 6.46 -7.50 -9.11
N ALA A 163 6.39 -6.32 -8.51
CA ALA A 163 5.13 -5.64 -8.18
C ALA A 163 4.29 -5.37 -9.43
N TRP A 164 4.92 -4.87 -10.50
CA TRP A 164 4.29 -4.67 -11.80
C TRP A 164 3.66 -5.98 -12.32
N GLY A 165 4.39 -7.10 -12.25
CA GLY A 165 3.88 -8.42 -12.63
C GLY A 165 2.68 -8.88 -11.79
N PHE A 166 2.72 -8.68 -10.46
CA PHE A 166 1.60 -9.00 -9.57
C PHE A 166 0.37 -8.15 -9.86
N ILE A 167 0.54 -6.85 -10.09
CA ILE A 167 -0.56 -5.94 -10.45
C ILE A 167 -1.16 -6.37 -11.78
N TRP A 168 -0.33 -6.76 -12.74
CA TRP A 168 -0.80 -7.28 -14.02
C TRP A 168 -1.63 -8.56 -13.87
N LEU A 169 -1.18 -9.50 -13.03
CA LEU A 169 -1.89 -10.76 -12.79
C LEU A 169 -3.21 -10.55 -12.02
N GLY A 170 -3.20 -9.69 -11.00
CA GLY A 170 -4.39 -9.35 -10.19
C GLY A 170 -5.39 -8.46 -10.92
N GLY A 171 -4.95 -7.71 -11.92
CA GLY A 171 -5.76 -6.83 -12.76
C GLY A 171 -6.76 -7.51 -13.70
N ARG A 172 -6.72 -8.84 -13.80
CA ARG A 172 -7.57 -9.62 -14.71
C ARG A 172 -9.04 -9.73 -14.26
N LYS A 173 -9.35 -9.44 -13.00
CA LYS A 173 -10.70 -9.61 -12.45
C LYS A 173 -11.26 -8.27 -11.99
N THR A 174 -12.46 -7.93 -12.45
CA THR A 174 -13.17 -6.71 -12.06
C THR A 174 -14.27 -7.09 -11.07
N SER A 175 -14.26 -6.50 -9.88
CA SER A 175 -15.34 -6.69 -8.89
C SER A 175 -16.39 -5.60 -9.10
N ILE A 176 -17.63 -6.00 -9.34
CA ILE A 176 -18.80 -5.13 -9.50
C ILE A 176 -19.64 -5.24 -8.22
N ARG A 177 -19.82 -4.13 -7.49
CA ARG A 177 -20.75 -4.04 -6.37
C ARG A 177 -22.03 -3.37 -6.85
N LEU A 178 -23.17 -4.04 -6.67
CA LEU A 178 -24.49 -3.49 -6.95
C LEU A 178 -25.23 -3.32 -5.63
N SER A 179 -25.51 -2.07 -5.24
CA SER A 179 -26.37 -1.75 -4.09
C SER A 179 -27.77 -1.46 -4.59
N VAL A 180 -28.72 -2.35 -4.30
CA VAL A 180 -30.12 -2.22 -4.69
C VAL A 180 -30.92 -1.73 -3.49
N ARG A 181 -31.64 -0.62 -3.63
CA ARG A 181 -32.49 -0.04 -2.59
C ARG A 181 -33.95 -0.01 -3.05
N GLY A 182 -34.80 -0.84 -2.46
CA GLY A 182 -36.25 -0.83 -2.68
C GLY A 182 -36.98 0.06 -1.68
N GLN A 183 -38.25 0.35 -1.94
CA GLN A 183 -39.13 0.98 -0.93
C GLN A 183 -39.53 -0.05 0.13
N ASP A 184 -39.77 -1.30 -0.28
CA ASP A 184 -40.06 -2.43 0.60
C ASP A 184 -38.97 -3.53 0.50
N VAL A 185 -38.87 -4.37 1.53
CA VAL A 185 -37.91 -5.49 1.62
C VAL A 185 -38.21 -6.54 0.54
N ALA A 186 -39.49 -6.81 0.28
CA ALA A 186 -39.92 -7.74 -0.75
C ALA A 186 -39.55 -7.25 -2.17
N GLU A 187 -39.77 -5.96 -2.46
CA GLU A 187 -39.40 -5.35 -3.75
C GLU A 187 -37.88 -5.31 -3.96
N ALA A 188 -37.11 -5.04 -2.90
CA ALA A 188 -35.65 -5.07 -2.95
C ALA A 188 -35.09 -6.48 -3.23
N GLU A 189 -35.75 -7.51 -2.70
CA GLU A 189 -35.35 -8.90 -2.91
C GLU A 189 -35.72 -9.42 -4.31
N GLU A 190 -36.90 -9.08 -4.81
CA GLU A 190 -37.32 -9.43 -6.18
C GLU A 190 -36.43 -8.75 -7.24
N ALA A 191 -36.11 -7.46 -7.02
CA ALA A 191 -35.14 -6.75 -7.86
C ALA A 191 -33.74 -7.38 -7.80
N ALA A 192 -33.27 -7.77 -6.61
CA ALA A 192 -32.00 -8.46 -6.47
C ALA A 192 -31.96 -9.82 -7.18
N GLN A 193 -33.06 -10.59 -7.18
CA GLN A 193 -33.16 -11.86 -7.90
C GLN A 193 -33.13 -11.66 -9.42
N SER A 194 -33.84 -10.65 -9.93
CA SER A 194 -33.82 -10.34 -11.38
C SER A 194 -32.41 -9.94 -11.86
N ILE A 195 -31.69 -9.17 -11.07
CA ILE A 195 -30.30 -8.78 -11.34
C ILE A 195 -29.36 -9.98 -11.26
N GLN A 196 -29.57 -10.92 -10.33
CA GLN A 196 -28.79 -12.15 -10.25
C GLN A 196 -28.98 -13.06 -11.47
N LEU A 197 -30.21 -13.17 -11.98
CA LEU A 197 -30.50 -13.93 -13.19
C LEU A 197 -29.85 -13.30 -14.42
N PHE A 198 -29.90 -11.97 -14.55
CA PHE A 198 -29.20 -11.26 -15.60
C PHE A 198 -27.67 -11.42 -15.50
N ALA A 199 -27.11 -11.28 -14.29
CA ALA A 199 -25.69 -11.40 -14.04
C ALA A 199 -25.16 -12.82 -14.30
N SER A 200 -25.93 -13.86 -13.95
CA SER A 200 -25.56 -15.25 -14.23
C SER A 200 -25.66 -15.58 -15.72
N ALA A 201 -26.65 -15.04 -16.44
CA ALA A 201 -26.74 -15.12 -17.90
C ALA A 201 -25.58 -14.39 -18.62
N ALA A 202 -25.06 -13.32 -18.02
CA ALA A 202 -23.88 -12.59 -18.50
C ALA A 202 -22.54 -13.22 -18.09
N GLY A 203 -22.56 -14.38 -17.40
CA GLY A 203 -21.36 -15.11 -16.98
C GLY A 203 -20.62 -14.50 -15.79
N TRP A 204 -21.26 -13.63 -15.00
CA TRP A 204 -20.65 -13.03 -13.80
C TRP A 204 -20.81 -13.97 -12.60
N GLN A 205 -19.75 -14.11 -11.82
CA GLN A 205 -19.77 -14.95 -10.62
C GLN A 205 -20.25 -14.13 -9.42
N LEU A 206 -21.35 -14.53 -8.80
CA LEU A 206 -21.81 -13.96 -7.54
C LEU A 206 -20.86 -14.41 -6.42
N VAL A 207 -20.18 -13.44 -5.79
CA VAL A 207 -19.24 -13.71 -4.68
C VAL A 207 -19.96 -13.60 -3.34
N ASN A 208 -20.86 -12.63 -3.19
CA ASN A 208 -21.54 -12.40 -1.93
C ASN A 208 -22.88 -11.69 -2.14
N LYS A 209 -23.89 -12.09 -1.35
CA LYS A 209 -25.19 -11.41 -1.20
C LYS A 209 -25.28 -10.98 0.27
N HIS A 210 -25.20 -9.69 0.54
CA HIS A 210 -25.39 -9.14 1.88
C HIS A 210 -26.73 -8.40 1.94
N GLN A 211 -27.66 -8.92 2.75
CA GLN A 211 -28.94 -8.27 3.03
C GLN A 211 -28.85 -7.67 4.44
N THR A 212 -29.07 -6.36 4.57
CA THR A 212 -29.11 -5.74 5.89
C THR A 212 -30.47 -6.06 6.54
N PRO A 213 -30.52 -6.80 7.66
CA PRO A 213 -31.80 -7.15 8.28
C PRO A 213 -32.55 -5.88 8.72
N GLY A 214 -33.82 -5.76 8.31
CA GLY A 214 -34.68 -4.61 8.64
C GLY A 214 -34.53 -3.37 7.75
N LYS A 215 -33.70 -3.40 6.69
CA LYS A 215 -33.61 -2.32 5.70
C LYS A 215 -33.88 -2.86 4.29
N SER A 216 -34.59 -2.10 3.48
CA SER A 216 -34.87 -2.38 2.05
C SER A 216 -33.63 -2.22 1.15
N ARG A 217 -32.47 -2.75 1.57
CA ARG A 217 -31.20 -2.66 0.85
C ARG A 217 -30.54 -4.04 0.75
N VAL A 218 -30.20 -4.42 -0.49
CA VAL A 218 -29.44 -5.63 -0.81
C VAL A 218 -28.16 -5.22 -1.53
N ASP A 219 -27.02 -5.58 -0.97
CA ASP A 219 -25.71 -5.39 -1.60
C ASP A 219 -25.27 -6.71 -2.25
N LEU A 220 -25.07 -6.69 -3.57
CA LEU A 220 -24.62 -7.81 -4.37
C LEU A 220 -23.19 -7.54 -4.85
N LEU A 221 -22.31 -8.53 -4.68
CA LEU A 221 -20.93 -8.49 -5.16
C LEU A 221 -20.75 -9.52 -6.26
N PHE A 222 -20.44 -9.04 -7.46
CA PHE A 222 -20.18 -9.84 -8.65
C PHE A 222 -18.71 -9.72 -9.07
N LEU A 223 -18.13 -10.80 -9.60
CA LEU A 223 -16.87 -10.78 -10.34
C LEU A 223 -17.19 -10.91 -11.82
N ALA A 224 -16.84 -9.87 -12.58
CA ALA A 224 -16.92 -9.87 -14.03
C ALA A 224 -15.52 -10.06 -14.63
N ASN A 225 -15.44 -10.94 -15.63
CA ASN A 225 -14.23 -11.19 -16.39
C ASN A 225 -14.00 -10.14 -17.50
N GLU A 226 -15.00 -9.30 -17.77
CA GLU A 226 -14.97 -8.25 -18.79
C GLU A 226 -14.97 -6.85 -18.16
N ARG A 227 -14.30 -5.91 -18.84
CA ARG A 227 -14.34 -4.48 -18.51
C ARG A 227 -15.72 -3.93 -18.86
N ILE A 228 -16.54 -3.70 -17.85
CA ILE A 228 -17.88 -3.14 -18.03
C ILE A 228 -17.87 -1.66 -17.63
N GLN A 229 -18.41 -0.81 -18.50
CA GLN A 229 -18.61 0.61 -18.22
C GLN A 229 -19.88 0.82 -17.38
N GLU A 230 -19.76 1.64 -16.34
CA GLU A 230 -20.84 1.96 -15.37
C GLU A 230 -22.09 2.48 -16.07
N ALA A 231 -21.94 3.41 -17.00
CA ALA A 231 -23.05 3.97 -17.76
C ALA A 231 -23.82 2.93 -18.58
N GLN A 232 -23.13 1.94 -19.17
CA GLN A 232 -23.80 0.86 -19.92
C GLN A 232 -24.46 -0.15 -18.99
N LEU A 233 -23.90 -0.33 -17.78
CA LEU A 233 -24.47 -1.21 -16.77
C LEU A 233 -25.72 -0.61 -16.14
N GLU A 234 -25.67 0.67 -15.77
CA GLU A 234 -26.80 1.42 -15.24
C GLU A 234 -27.94 1.45 -16.26
N THR A 235 -27.64 1.70 -17.54
CA THR A 235 -28.68 1.70 -18.59
C THR A 235 -29.32 0.31 -18.79
N LYS A 236 -28.53 -0.78 -18.71
CA LYS A 236 -29.04 -2.15 -18.84
C LYS A 236 -29.83 -2.59 -17.60
N ILE A 237 -29.40 -2.18 -16.40
CA ILE A 237 -30.08 -2.51 -15.15
C ILE A 237 -31.36 -1.67 -15.01
N SER A 238 -31.34 -0.38 -15.37
CA SER A 238 -32.54 0.48 -15.36
C SER A 238 -33.61 0.03 -16.37
N GLN A 239 -33.21 -0.68 -17.43
CA GLN A 239 -34.14 -1.31 -18.37
C GLN A 239 -34.71 -2.64 -17.86
N THR A 240 -34.06 -3.28 -16.88
CA THR A 240 -34.44 -4.60 -16.34
C THR A 240 -35.23 -4.48 -15.03
N VAL A 241 -35.06 -3.38 -14.28
CA VAL A 241 -35.64 -3.20 -12.95
C VAL A 241 -36.77 -2.17 -12.99
N SER A 242 -37.89 -2.48 -12.33
CA SER A 242 -39.08 -1.62 -12.22
C SER A 242 -38.74 -0.25 -11.64
N ASN A 243 -39.40 0.80 -12.12
CA ASN A 243 -39.14 2.24 -11.88
C ASN A 243 -39.26 2.72 -10.41
N ARG A 244 -39.35 1.80 -9.44
CA ARG A 244 -39.56 2.03 -8.00
C ARG A 244 -38.33 1.71 -7.14
N VAL A 245 -37.23 1.27 -7.74
CA VAL A 245 -36.02 0.80 -7.04
C VAL A 245 -34.83 1.67 -7.43
N GLU A 246 -34.15 2.25 -6.44
CA GLU A 246 -32.89 2.98 -6.65
C GLU A 246 -31.75 1.97 -6.69
N VAL A 247 -31.07 1.85 -7.84
CA VAL A 247 -29.88 1.01 -7.98
C VAL A 247 -28.65 1.91 -8.01
N LYS A 248 -27.76 1.73 -7.03
CA LYS A 248 -26.44 2.35 -7.03
C LYS A 248 -25.41 1.31 -7.45
N VAL A 249 -24.79 1.54 -8.61
CA VAL A 249 -23.68 0.74 -9.10
C VAL A 249 -22.39 1.28 -8.46
N THR A 250 -21.45 0.40 -8.14
CA THR A 250 -20.10 0.79 -7.70
C THR A 250 -19.12 -0.26 -8.23
N LEU A 251 -18.26 0.14 -9.16
CA LEU A 251 -17.35 -0.75 -9.90
C LEU A 251 -15.89 -0.64 -9.46
#